data_AF-A0AAX3NFG3-F1
#
_entry.id   AF-A0AAX3NFG3-F1
#
_cell.length_a   1.000
_cell.length_b   1.000
_cell.length_c   1.000
_cell.angle_alpha   90.00
_cell.angle_beta   90.00
_cell.angle_gamma   90.00
#
_symmetry.space_group_name_H-M   'P 1'
#
loop_
_entity.id
_entity.type
_entity.pdbx_description
1 polymer ?
#
loop_
_entity_poly.entity_id
_entity_poly.type
_entity_poly.pdbx_seq_one_letter_code
_entity_poly.pdbx_strand_id
1 'polypeptide(L)'
;MQNYDTEERRQKENFYDKDYANIPRENLFDFINEKNAFTPQQTQRFGFPYWEYHSLKEKGFCLGQLVFKEWGKNMSLVTYFDLSSGFFGNGKFLTFRDSQAKYMPKGGHLDLAEVSVGEKFILELNQKENGSSFIEEIWKIPEGEDIGKILEKILSAKI
;
A
#
# COMPACT_ATOMS: atom_id res chain seq x y z
N MET A 1 13.38 16.57 -5.46
CA MET A 1 12.45 16.23 -6.56
C MET A 1 13.27 16.00 -7.82
N GLN A 2 13.61 14.75 -8.12
CA GLN A 2 14.10 14.37 -9.44
C GLN A 2 12.94 13.69 -10.16
N ASN A 3 12.21 14.46 -10.97
CA ASN A 3 11.21 13.95 -11.94
C ASN A 3 11.87 13.54 -13.27
N TYR A 4 13.19 13.46 -13.30
CA TYR A 4 13.94 12.82 -14.37
C TYR A 4 14.30 11.42 -13.88
N ASP A 5 13.98 10.41 -14.69
CA ASP A 5 14.32 8.98 -14.57
C ASP A 5 13.24 8.00 -14.03
N THR A 6 11.94 8.32 -14.12
CA THR A 6 10.89 7.26 -14.06
C THR A 6 10.76 6.60 -15.42
N GLU A 7 10.60 7.39 -16.48
CA GLU A 7 10.38 6.87 -17.84
C GLU A 7 11.68 6.29 -18.44
N GLU A 8 12.82 6.95 -18.26
CA GLU A 8 14.12 6.42 -18.66
C GLU A 8 14.40 5.07 -17.95
N ARG A 9 14.08 4.96 -16.65
CA ARG A 9 14.16 3.69 -15.92
C ARG A 9 13.19 2.63 -16.42
N ARG A 10 11.95 3.00 -16.78
CA ARG A 10 11.00 2.05 -17.40
C ARG A 10 11.55 1.48 -18.69
N GLN A 11 12.13 2.32 -19.53
CA GLN A 11 12.78 1.89 -20.77
C GLN A 11 14.00 1.01 -20.48
N LYS A 12 14.89 1.43 -19.57
CA LYS A 12 16.10 0.69 -19.18
C LYS A 12 15.81 -0.69 -18.59
N GLU A 13 14.74 -0.82 -17.82
CA GLU A 13 14.32 -2.08 -17.19
C GLU A 13 13.34 -2.89 -18.04
N ASN A 14 13.10 -2.49 -19.30
CA ASN A 14 12.12 -3.09 -20.21
C ASN A 14 10.76 -3.29 -19.51
N PHE A 15 10.33 -2.30 -18.73
CA PHE A 15 9.13 -2.41 -17.89
C PHE A 15 7.88 -2.73 -18.71
N TYR A 16 7.75 -2.11 -19.88
CA TYR A 16 6.63 -2.32 -20.79
C TYR A 16 6.61 -3.71 -21.45
N ASP A 17 7.67 -4.53 -21.30
CA ASP A 17 7.69 -5.92 -21.75
C ASP A 17 7.19 -6.89 -20.65
N LYS A 18 6.98 -6.39 -19.43
CA LYS A 18 6.59 -7.22 -18.27
C LYS A 18 5.08 -7.36 -18.18
N ASP A 19 4.61 -8.47 -17.62
CA ASP A 19 3.18 -8.78 -17.47
C ASP A 19 2.43 -7.68 -16.72
N TYR A 20 3.01 -7.16 -15.63
CA TYR A 20 2.40 -6.10 -14.82
C TYR A 20 1.98 -4.87 -15.65
N ALA A 21 2.80 -4.46 -16.63
CA ALA A 21 2.56 -3.27 -17.44
C ALA A 21 1.49 -3.49 -18.53
N ASN A 22 1.23 -4.74 -18.91
CA ASN A 22 0.39 -5.08 -20.06
C ASN A 22 -1.00 -5.62 -19.67
N ILE A 23 -1.24 -5.94 -18.40
CA ILE A 23 -2.57 -6.35 -17.95
C ILE A 23 -3.45 -5.10 -17.76
N PRO A 24 -4.65 -5.04 -18.36
CA PRO A 24 -5.60 -3.96 -18.13
C PRO A 24 -5.90 -3.80 -16.64
N ARG A 25 -6.00 -2.56 -16.14
CA ARG A 25 -6.14 -2.26 -14.70
C ARG A 25 -7.29 -3.02 -14.02
N GLU A 26 -8.42 -3.16 -14.73
CA GLU A 26 -9.61 -3.88 -14.25
C GLU A 26 -9.29 -5.35 -13.97
N ASN A 27 -8.59 -6.01 -14.90
CA ASN A 27 -8.19 -7.42 -14.76
C ASN A 27 -7.00 -7.59 -13.81
N LEU A 28 -6.17 -6.55 -13.65
CA LEU A 28 -4.97 -6.61 -12.81
C LEU A 28 -5.33 -6.81 -11.34
N PHE A 29 -6.30 -6.06 -10.82
CA PHE A 29 -6.69 -6.18 -9.42
C PHE A 29 -7.36 -7.51 -9.12
N ASP A 30 -8.23 -7.99 -10.01
CA ASP A 30 -8.84 -9.33 -9.89
C ASP A 30 -7.77 -10.42 -9.84
N PHE A 31 -6.83 -10.40 -10.78
CA PHE A 31 -5.71 -11.34 -10.81
C PHE A 31 -4.85 -11.29 -9.54
N ILE A 32 -4.55 -10.08 -9.04
CA ILE A 32 -3.76 -9.95 -7.81
C ILE A 32 -4.53 -10.48 -6.61
N ASN A 33 -5.83 -10.21 -6.53
CA ASN A 33 -6.70 -10.63 -5.45
C ASN A 33 -6.88 -12.17 -5.42
N GLU A 34 -6.86 -12.87 -6.55
CA GLU A 34 -6.87 -14.35 -6.58
C GLU A 34 -5.72 -14.99 -5.76
N LYS A 35 -4.59 -14.30 -5.65
CA LYS A 35 -3.42 -14.80 -4.90
C LYS A 35 -3.35 -14.31 -3.47
N ASN A 36 -4.21 -13.38 -3.07
CA ASN A 36 -4.11 -12.56 -1.84
C ASN A 36 -2.82 -11.75 -1.74
N ALA A 37 -1.64 -12.36 -1.84
CA ALA A 37 -0.35 -11.70 -1.95
C ALA A 37 0.67 -12.60 -2.66
N PHE A 38 1.61 -12.00 -3.37
CA PHE A 38 2.65 -12.72 -4.11
C PHE A 38 3.89 -12.96 -3.24
N THR A 39 4.64 -14.02 -3.54
CA THR A 39 6.00 -14.17 -2.99
C THR A 39 6.98 -13.25 -3.74
N PRO A 40 8.15 -12.90 -3.17
CA PRO A 40 9.11 -12.02 -3.83
C PRO A 40 9.56 -12.53 -5.20
N GLN A 41 9.68 -13.85 -5.37
CA GLN A 41 10.03 -14.45 -6.66
C GLN A 41 8.92 -14.28 -7.70
N GLN A 42 7.65 -14.42 -7.29
CA GLN A 42 6.52 -14.21 -8.19
C GLN A 42 6.38 -12.72 -8.55
N THR A 43 6.53 -11.82 -7.57
CA THR A 43 6.49 -10.37 -7.80
C THR A 43 7.57 -9.92 -8.79
N GLN A 44 8.81 -10.44 -8.67
CA GLN A 44 9.89 -10.16 -9.61
C GLN A 44 9.59 -10.65 -11.02
N ARG A 45 9.05 -11.87 -11.15
CA ARG A 45 8.64 -12.44 -12.45
C ARG A 45 7.50 -11.62 -13.07
N PHE A 46 6.55 -11.20 -12.26
CA PHE A 46 5.42 -10.39 -12.68
C PHE A 46 5.85 -8.99 -13.14
N GLY A 47 6.97 -8.50 -12.62
CA GLY A 47 7.57 -7.25 -13.04
C GLY A 47 7.05 -6.02 -12.29
N PHE A 48 6.58 -6.20 -11.06
CA PHE A 48 6.12 -5.10 -10.22
C PHE A 48 7.22 -4.02 -10.05
N PRO A 49 6.92 -2.73 -10.26
CA PRO A 49 7.93 -1.67 -10.26
C PRO A 49 8.25 -1.20 -8.84
N TYR A 50 8.96 -2.01 -8.04
CA TYR A 50 9.31 -1.66 -6.65
C TYR A 50 9.96 -0.28 -6.48
N TRP A 51 10.68 0.17 -7.50
CA TRP A 51 11.40 1.43 -7.49
C TRP A 51 10.48 2.65 -7.50
N GLU A 52 9.21 2.50 -7.88
CA GLU A 52 8.20 3.54 -7.75
C GLU A 52 7.68 3.67 -6.31
N TYR A 53 7.91 2.70 -5.43
CA TYR A 53 7.34 2.67 -4.08
C TYR A 53 8.42 2.83 -3.00
N HIS A 54 8.42 3.98 -2.34
CA HIS A 54 9.46 4.34 -1.38
C HIS A 54 9.01 4.09 0.06
N SER A 55 10.01 3.85 0.92
CA SER A 55 9.80 3.93 2.36
C SER A 55 9.73 5.40 2.76
N LEU A 56 8.57 5.83 3.25
CA LEU A 56 8.30 7.22 3.60
C LEU A 56 8.95 7.62 4.93
N LYS A 57 9.06 8.92 5.18
CA LYS A 57 9.54 9.53 6.43
C LYS A 57 8.60 10.63 6.90
N GLU A 58 7.31 10.33 6.87
CA GLU A 58 6.20 11.24 7.13
C GLU A 58 5.35 10.80 8.32
N LYS A 59 4.63 11.75 8.94
CA LYS A 59 3.64 11.51 9.99
C LYS A 59 2.34 12.25 9.67
N GLY A 60 1.20 11.66 10.00
CA GLY A 60 -0.13 12.26 9.83
C GLY A 60 -1.06 11.41 8.97
N PHE A 61 -2.18 11.99 8.55
CA PHE A 61 -3.19 11.29 7.78
C PHE A 61 -2.98 11.43 6.27
N CYS A 62 -3.26 10.37 5.52
CA CYS A 62 -3.42 10.43 4.07
C CYS A 62 -4.46 9.45 3.54
N LEU A 63 -4.87 9.67 2.30
CA LEU A 63 -5.64 8.68 1.55
C LEU A 63 -4.69 7.74 0.82
N GLY A 64 -4.96 6.44 0.89
CA GLY A 64 -4.21 5.41 0.19
C GLY A 64 -5.12 4.45 -0.56
N GLN A 65 -4.80 4.15 -1.81
CA GLN A 65 -5.35 2.99 -2.52
C GLN A 65 -4.34 1.84 -2.43
N LEU A 66 -4.75 0.69 -1.92
CA LEU A 66 -3.90 -0.50 -1.92
C LEU A 66 -3.76 -1.00 -3.35
N VAL A 67 -2.54 -1.09 -3.88
CA VAL A 67 -2.28 -1.47 -5.28
C VAL A 67 -1.51 -2.77 -5.43
N PHE A 68 -0.83 -3.24 -4.38
CA PHE A 68 -0.15 -4.54 -4.42
C PHE A 68 0.13 -5.09 -3.02
N LYS A 69 0.27 -6.41 -2.93
CA LYS A 69 0.61 -7.14 -1.72
C LYS A 69 1.68 -8.19 -2.00
N GLU A 70 2.69 -8.24 -1.13
CA GLU A 70 3.79 -9.21 -1.21
C GLU A 70 4.10 -9.82 0.16
N TRP A 71 4.24 -11.14 0.22
CA TRP A 71 4.77 -11.82 1.39
C TRP A 71 6.25 -11.48 1.60
N GLY A 72 6.55 -10.89 2.74
CA GLY A 72 7.91 -10.60 3.17
C GLY A 72 8.56 -11.76 3.92
N LYS A 73 9.81 -11.55 4.35
CA LYS A 73 10.50 -12.47 5.26
C LYS A 73 9.91 -12.38 6.67
N ASN A 74 10.15 -13.39 7.51
CA ASN A 74 9.78 -13.39 8.93
C ASN A 74 8.28 -13.14 9.17
N MET A 75 7.42 -13.83 8.41
CA MET A 75 5.96 -13.73 8.55
C MET A 75 5.47 -12.27 8.47
N SER A 76 5.97 -11.52 7.48
CA SER A 76 5.53 -10.15 7.22
C SER A 76 4.78 -10.05 5.90
N LEU A 77 3.99 -8.99 5.79
CA LEU A 77 3.29 -8.60 4.59
C LEU A 77 3.76 -7.19 4.22
N VAL A 78 4.24 -7.04 2.99
CA VAL A 78 4.55 -5.75 2.38
C VAL A 78 3.32 -5.31 1.60
N THR A 79 2.83 -4.12 1.90
CA THR A 79 1.69 -3.50 1.22
C THR A 79 2.18 -2.26 0.50
N TYR A 80 1.69 -2.08 -0.72
CA TYR A 80 2.06 -0.97 -1.60
C TYR A 80 0.82 -0.13 -1.88
N PHE A 81 0.93 1.18 -1.69
CA PHE A 81 -0.18 2.11 -1.81
C PHE A 81 0.17 3.26 -2.76
N ASP A 82 -0.81 3.60 -3.59
CA ASP A 82 -0.88 4.91 -4.24
C ASP A 82 -1.46 5.90 -3.22
N LEU A 83 -0.73 6.96 -2.91
CA LEU A 83 -1.06 7.93 -1.86
C LEU A 83 -1.52 9.26 -2.47
N SER A 84 -2.56 9.81 -1.86
CA SER A 84 -3.14 11.10 -2.22
C SER A 84 -3.64 11.84 -0.97
N SER A 85 -3.88 13.14 -1.09
CA SER A 85 -4.50 13.99 -0.05
C SER A 85 -3.85 13.86 1.33
N GLY A 86 -2.94 14.78 1.64
CA GLY A 86 -2.04 14.72 2.82
C GLY A 86 -0.62 14.44 2.37
N PHE A 87 -0.41 13.34 1.63
CA PHE A 87 0.83 13.02 0.94
C PHE A 87 0.52 12.53 -0.48
N PHE A 88 1.27 13.00 -1.48
CA PHE A 88 1.13 12.57 -2.88
C PHE A 88 2.33 11.71 -3.29
N GLY A 89 2.07 10.58 -3.94
CA GLY A 89 3.09 9.67 -4.45
C GLY A 89 2.79 8.23 -4.09
N ASN A 90 3.82 7.43 -3.87
CA ASN A 90 3.69 5.98 -3.66
C ASN A 90 4.42 5.56 -2.40
N GLY A 91 3.78 4.73 -1.58
CA GLY A 91 4.33 4.26 -0.31
C GLY A 91 4.39 2.74 -0.23
N LYS A 92 5.42 2.21 0.44
CA LYS A 92 5.43 0.81 0.89
C LYS A 92 5.46 0.73 2.40
N PHE A 93 4.69 -0.21 2.96
CA PHE A 93 4.58 -0.41 4.39
C PHE A 93 4.73 -1.89 4.74
N LEU A 94 5.39 -2.15 5.87
CA LEU A 94 5.65 -3.50 6.36
C LEU A 94 4.79 -3.77 7.59
N THR A 95 3.99 -4.83 7.53
CA THR A 95 3.14 -5.29 8.63
C THR A 95 3.55 -6.69 9.03
N PHE A 96 3.72 -6.94 10.33
CA PHE A 96 4.08 -8.26 10.85
C PHE A 96 2.84 -9.00 11.32
N ARG A 97 2.87 -10.33 11.20
CA ARG A 97 1.82 -11.19 11.73
C ARG A 97 1.74 -11.07 13.25
N ASP A 98 0.55 -10.82 13.77
CA ASP A 98 0.28 -10.74 15.20
C ASP A 98 0.07 -12.12 15.84
N SER A 99 -0.21 -12.14 17.14
CA SER A 99 -0.46 -13.37 17.91
C SER A 99 -1.76 -14.08 17.52
N GLN A 100 -2.69 -13.39 16.87
CA GLN A 100 -3.93 -13.93 16.32
C GLN A 100 -3.78 -14.39 14.87
N ALA A 101 -2.53 -14.48 14.39
CA ALA A 101 -2.21 -14.90 13.03
C ALA A 101 -2.64 -13.93 11.92
N LYS A 102 -2.92 -12.65 12.24
CA LYS A 102 -3.39 -11.61 11.33
C LYS A 102 -2.32 -10.56 11.02
N TYR A 103 -2.45 -9.83 9.92
CA TYR A 103 -1.53 -8.77 9.50
C TYR A 103 -2.15 -7.39 9.74
N MET A 104 -2.32 -7.04 11.01
CA MET A 104 -3.00 -5.81 11.42
C MET A 104 -1.99 -4.70 11.79
N PRO A 105 -2.16 -3.46 11.31
CA PRO A 105 -1.54 -2.27 11.90
C PRO A 105 -1.89 -2.13 13.39
N LYS A 106 -1.05 -1.44 14.16
CA LYS A 106 -1.12 -1.43 15.63
C LYS A 106 -2.49 -1.06 16.21
N GLY A 107 -3.15 -0.04 15.68
CA GLY A 107 -4.53 0.32 16.05
C GLY A 107 -5.53 0.12 14.91
N GLY A 108 -5.14 -0.58 13.84
CA GLY A 108 -6.05 -0.92 12.75
C GLY A 108 -7.03 -2.03 13.16
N HIS A 109 -8.20 -2.04 12.53
CA HIS A 109 -9.21 -3.11 12.72
C HIS A 109 -9.25 -4.10 11.55
N LEU A 110 -8.38 -3.92 10.55
CA LEU A 110 -8.40 -4.65 9.29
C LEU A 110 -7.15 -5.53 9.16
N ASP A 111 -7.36 -6.81 8.82
CA ASP A 111 -6.29 -7.69 8.39
C ASP A 111 -5.91 -7.37 6.94
N LEU A 112 -4.73 -6.78 6.75
CA LEU A 112 -4.25 -6.39 5.42
C LEU A 112 -4.06 -7.59 4.48
N ALA A 113 -3.95 -8.82 5.00
CA ALA A 113 -3.90 -10.01 4.17
C ALA A 113 -5.23 -10.26 3.44
N GLU A 114 -6.37 -9.99 4.11
CA GLU A 114 -7.72 -10.26 3.59
C GLU A 114 -8.33 -9.07 2.81
N VAL A 115 -7.75 -7.89 2.96
CA VAL A 115 -8.17 -6.69 2.23
C VAL A 115 -7.91 -6.85 0.73
N SER A 116 -8.86 -6.43 -0.11
CA SER A 116 -8.70 -6.46 -1.56
C SER A 116 -7.84 -5.31 -2.07
N VAL A 117 -6.95 -5.62 -3.02
CA VAL A 117 -6.26 -4.63 -3.84
C VAL A 117 -7.30 -3.87 -4.68
N GLY A 118 -7.09 -2.56 -4.83
CA GLY A 118 -8.02 -1.61 -5.44
C GLY A 118 -8.84 -0.82 -4.40
N GLU A 119 -8.94 -1.30 -3.17
CA GLU A 119 -9.69 -0.60 -2.11
C GLU A 119 -8.98 0.67 -1.63
N LYS A 120 -9.77 1.63 -1.15
CA LYS A 120 -9.31 2.93 -0.65
C LYS A 120 -9.44 3.01 0.87
N PHE A 121 -8.45 3.67 1.47
CA PHE A 121 -8.29 3.77 2.91
C PHE A 121 -7.91 5.17 3.34
N ILE A 122 -8.31 5.52 4.56
CA ILE A 122 -7.65 6.55 5.35
C ILE A 122 -6.53 5.84 6.13
N LEU A 123 -5.31 6.35 6.01
CA LEU A 123 -4.13 5.86 6.71
C LEU A 123 -3.69 6.89 7.74
N GLU A 124 -3.50 6.47 8.98
CA GLU A 124 -2.73 7.24 9.97
C GLU A 124 -1.29 6.74 9.95
N LEU A 125 -0.38 7.58 9.47
CA LEU A 125 1.04 7.28 9.42
C LEU A 125 1.73 7.80 10.66
N ASN A 126 2.54 6.93 11.27
CA ASN A 126 3.49 7.30 12.29
C ASN A 126 4.89 6.92 11.85
N GLN A 127 5.91 7.40 12.55
CA GLN A 127 7.30 7.21 12.17
C GLN A 127 8.12 6.82 13.39
N LYS A 128 8.96 5.78 13.24
CA LYS A 128 9.96 5.42 14.25
C LYS A 128 11.05 6.49 14.30
N GLU A 129 11.69 6.65 15.45
CA GLU A 129 12.87 7.51 15.59
C GLU A 129 13.93 7.13 14.55
N ASN A 130 14.26 8.06 13.64
CA ASN A 130 15.17 7.87 12.49
C ASN A 130 14.77 6.76 11.50
N GLY A 131 13.53 6.25 11.57
CA GLY A 131 13.04 5.17 10.74
C GLY A 131 12.09 5.61 9.63
N SER A 132 11.64 4.62 8.87
CA SER A 132 10.55 4.78 7.91
C SER A 132 9.20 4.86 8.62
N SER A 133 8.24 5.48 7.95
CA SER A 133 6.85 5.48 8.39
C SER A 133 6.26 4.08 8.39
N PHE A 134 5.31 3.87 9.27
CA PHE A 134 4.45 2.69 9.31
C PHE A 134 3.01 3.15 9.47
N ILE A 135 2.08 2.29 9.08
CA ILE A 135 0.65 2.52 9.30
C ILE A 135 0.40 2.24 10.79
N GLU A 136 0.03 3.27 11.54
CA GLU A 136 -0.41 3.13 12.94
C GLU A 136 -1.83 2.57 12.95
N GLU A 137 -2.73 3.22 12.19
CA GLU A 137 -4.13 2.84 12.06
C GLU A 137 -4.61 2.96 10.61
N ILE A 138 -5.63 2.17 10.27
CA ILE A 138 -6.19 2.11 8.92
C ILE A 138 -7.71 1.95 8.97
N TRP A 139 -8.41 2.71 8.13
CA TRP A 139 -9.86 2.64 7.99
C TRP A 139 -10.25 2.49 6.52
N LYS A 140 -11.10 1.51 6.23
CA LYS A 140 -11.69 1.34 4.91
C LYS A 140 -12.68 2.47 4.63
N ILE A 141 -12.63 3.00 3.42
CA ILE A 141 -13.61 3.98 2.93
C ILE A 141 -14.69 3.20 2.19
N PRO A 142 -15.94 3.12 2.72
CA PRO A 142 -17.02 2.48 2.01
C PRO A 142 -17.36 3.24 0.72
N GLU A 143 -17.87 2.53 -0.28
CA GLU A 143 -18.25 3.14 -1.54
C GLU A 143 -19.37 4.17 -1.36
N GLY A 144 -19.23 5.34 -1.99
CA GLY A 144 -20.21 6.42 -1.92
C GLY A 144 -20.18 7.25 -0.63
N GLU A 145 -19.32 6.92 0.35
CA GLU A 145 -19.23 7.67 1.60
C GLU A 145 -18.37 8.95 1.47
N ASP A 146 -18.73 9.93 2.30
CA ASP A 146 -18.02 11.20 2.41
C ASP A 146 -16.76 11.03 3.28
N ILE A 147 -15.60 11.12 2.63
CA ILE A 147 -14.29 10.99 3.26
C ILE A 147 -14.10 12.01 4.40
N GLY A 148 -14.59 13.24 4.23
CA GLY A 148 -14.49 14.29 5.23
C GLY A 148 -15.25 13.92 6.50
N LYS A 149 -16.46 13.39 6.37
CA LYS A 149 -17.26 12.91 7.52
C LYS A 149 -16.63 11.72 8.23
N ILE A 150 -16.01 10.79 7.47
CA ILE A 150 -15.30 9.66 8.08
C ILE A 150 -14.09 10.19 8.87
N LEU A 151 -13.31 11.09 8.28
CA LEU A 151 -12.14 11.68 8.93
C LEU A 151 -12.53 12.45 10.20
N GLU A 152 -13.59 13.27 10.14
CA GLU A 152 -14.11 13.98 11.32
C GLU A 152 -14.50 13.02 12.45
N LYS A 153 -15.17 11.90 12.14
CA LYS A 153 -15.50 10.86 13.13
C LYS A 153 -14.25 10.24 13.75
N ILE A 154 -13.24 9.91 12.94
CA ILE A 154 -11.96 9.36 13.42
C ILE A 154 -11.28 10.34 14.37
N LEU A 155 -11.16 11.61 13.96
CA LEU A 155 -10.50 12.64 14.75
C LEU A 155 -11.26 12.92 16.06
N SER A 156 -12.59 12.94 16.02
CA SER A 156 -13.42 13.16 17.22
C SER A 156 -13.34 12.03 18.23
N ALA A 157 -13.10 10.79 17.79
CA ALA A 157 -12.98 9.63 18.67
C ALA A 157 -11.61 9.52 19.36
N LYS A 158 -10.61 10.27 18.88
CA LYS A 158 -9.25 10.30 19.43
C LYS A 158 -9.03 11.40 20.48
N ILE A 159 -9.99 12.31 20.66
CA ILE A 159 -10.01 13.39 21.66
C ILE A 159 -10.73 12.90 22.91
#